data_AF-A0A3C0KTS8-F1
#
_entry.id   AF-A0A3C0KTS8-F1
#
_cell.length_a   1.000
_cell.length_b   1.000
_cell.length_c   1.000
_cell.angle_alpha   90.00
_cell.angle_beta   90.00
_cell.angle_gamma   90.00
#
_symmetry.space_group_name_H-M   'P 1'
#
loop_
_entity.id
_entity.type
_entity.pdbx_description
1 polymer ?
#
loop_
_entity_poly.entity_id
_entity_poly.type
_entity_poly.pdbx_seq_one_letter_code
_entity_poly.pdbx_strand_id
1 'polypeptide(L)'
;MTDQAQSRHQIESFINRMPSLPTTVAKVIEVCNQPQTSPNDLNRLISLDPVLTGKVLKLINSAFFTLSEPVTSVTRAIIMLGLNTVKNLALSTSIVGIFKGGSKEGCFSMEDFWVHSLATGVTARMLAARQGLPPDTREEYFVGGLLHDIGKVPMMHCFPEEYRLILRESQQRRQPLYRAEKDSLGFDHCHVGQIIAEKWRLSDNLSSALASHHQGELHFLARFSDVIAAANICVKSFYLGSAGDGFVEDSTHLVLKKTGPVGHDLSEFQSDVDEELEKAKIFLDVSGA
;
A
#
# COMPACT_ATOMS: atom_id res chain seq x y z
N MET A 1 22.77 15.89 -16.83
CA MET A 1 22.86 14.55 -16.22
C MET A 1 23.01 14.77 -14.74
N THR A 2 22.05 14.31 -13.95
CA THR A 2 22.07 14.44 -12.50
C THR A 2 23.19 13.56 -11.94
N ASP A 3 23.93 14.05 -10.95
CA ASP A 3 24.90 13.22 -10.25
C ASP A 3 24.14 12.17 -9.41
N GLN A 4 24.13 10.92 -9.90
CA GLN A 4 23.39 9.81 -9.28
C GLN A 4 23.81 9.57 -7.82
N ALA A 5 25.08 9.79 -7.48
CA ALA A 5 25.56 9.66 -6.10
C ALA A 5 24.97 10.76 -5.21
N GLN A 6 24.88 11.99 -5.74
CA GLN A 6 24.23 13.10 -5.05
C GLN A 6 22.73 12.86 -4.86
N SER A 7 22.02 12.40 -5.90
CA SER A 7 20.59 12.06 -5.81
C SER A 7 20.32 11.01 -4.75
N ARG A 8 21.15 9.95 -4.70
CA ARG A 8 21.01 8.90 -3.69
C ARG A 8 21.21 9.42 -2.26
N HIS A 9 22.25 10.21 -2.03
CA HIS A 9 22.48 10.81 -0.72
C HIS A 9 21.33 11.76 -0.30
N GLN A 10 20.79 12.53 -1.25
CA GLN A 10 19.68 13.43 -1.00
C GLN A 10 18.41 12.68 -0.57
N ILE A 11 18.04 11.61 -1.29
CA ILE A 11 16.82 10.84 -0.96
C ILE A 11 16.97 10.09 0.38
N GLU A 12 18.13 9.49 0.65
CA GLU A 12 18.42 8.83 1.93
C GLU A 12 18.37 9.83 3.10
N SER A 13 18.97 11.01 2.93
CA SER A 13 18.91 12.09 3.92
C SER A 13 17.48 12.57 4.16
N PHE A 14 16.65 12.68 3.12
CA PHE A 14 15.25 13.07 3.27
C PHE A 14 14.45 12.03 4.06
N ILE A 15 14.57 10.75 3.68
CA ILE A 15 13.90 9.64 4.37
C ILE A 15 14.30 9.59 5.85
N ASN A 16 15.59 9.76 6.15
CA ASN A 16 16.09 9.81 7.52
C ASN A 16 15.48 10.95 8.35
N ARG A 17 15.14 12.08 7.72
CA ARG A 17 14.48 13.23 8.37
C ARG A 17 12.96 13.14 8.42
N MET A 18 12.33 12.21 7.70
CA MET A 18 10.88 12.00 7.80
C MET A 18 10.47 11.70 9.24
N PRO A 19 9.27 12.14 9.65
CA PRO A 19 8.71 11.80 10.95
C PRO A 19 8.82 10.30 11.24
N SER A 20 9.19 9.98 12.48
CA SER A 20 9.06 8.61 12.96
C SER A 20 7.58 8.26 13.09
N LEU A 21 7.26 6.97 13.02
CA LEU A 21 5.91 6.52 13.38
C LEU A 21 5.60 6.96 14.82
N PRO A 22 4.33 7.30 15.11
CA PRO A 22 3.92 7.56 16.49
C PRO A 22 4.35 6.43 17.41
N THR A 23 4.80 6.76 18.62
CA THR A 23 5.34 5.77 19.58
C THR A 23 4.38 4.60 19.81
N THR A 24 3.07 4.87 19.80
CA THR A 24 2.03 3.84 19.86
C THR A 24 2.15 2.83 18.73
N VAL A 25 2.24 3.29 17.49
CA VAL A 25 2.32 2.42 16.30
C VAL A 25 3.66 1.69 16.22
N ALA A 26 4.76 2.36 16.56
CA ALA A 26 6.07 1.71 16.63
C ALA A 26 6.06 0.53 17.62
N LYS A 27 5.43 0.70 18.80
CA LYS A 27 5.25 -0.38 19.78
C LYS A 27 4.28 -1.46 19.30
N VAL A 28 3.22 -1.10 18.57
CA VAL A 28 2.29 -2.06 17.95
C VAL A 28 3.04 -2.98 16.99
N ILE A 29 3.92 -2.43 16.13
CA ILE A 29 4.77 -3.23 15.24
C ILE A 29 5.69 -4.14 16.04
N GLU A 30 6.41 -3.58 17.03
CA GLU A 30 7.35 -4.32 17.87
C GLU A 30 6.69 -5.51 18.56
N VAL A 31 5.53 -5.28 19.18
CA VAL A 31 4.78 -6.31 19.90
C VAL A 31 4.22 -7.34 18.92
N CYS A 32 3.59 -6.94 17.82
CA CYS A 32 3.03 -7.90 16.89
C CYS A 32 4.08 -8.72 16.10
N ASN A 33 5.34 -8.32 16.09
CA ASN A 33 6.44 -9.12 15.55
C ASN A 33 6.97 -10.18 16.55
N GLN A 34 6.46 -10.20 17.79
CA GLN A 34 6.82 -11.22 18.78
C GLN A 34 5.90 -12.45 18.70
N PRO A 35 6.43 -13.68 18.73
CA PRO A 35 5.63 -14.91 18.57
C PRO A 35 4.57 -15.15 19.66
N GLN A 36 4.69 -14.47 20.81
CA GLN A 36 3.89 -14.72 22.01
C GLN A 36 2.93 -13.58 22.35
N THR A 37 2.63 -12.72 21.38
CA THR A 37 1.79 -11.55 21.62
C THR A 37 0.34 -11.91 21.85
N SER A 38 -0.20 -11.44 22.98
CA SER A 38 -1.60 -11.63 23.29
C SER A 38 -2.46 -10.48 22.74
N PRO A 39 -3.76 -10.72 22.49
CA PRO A 39 -4.73 -9.66 22.21
C PRO A 39 -4.73 -8.52 23.24
N ASN A 40 -4.45 -8.83 24.51
CA ASN A 40 -4.43 -7.85 25.59
C ASN A 40 -3.24 -6.89 25.47
N ASP A 41 -2.09 -7.36 24.99
CA ASP A 41 -0.90 -6.53 24.80
C ASP A 41 -1.17 -5.46 23.74
N LEU A 42 -1.77 -5.86 22.60
CA LEU A 42 -2.14 -4.93 21.55
C LEU A 42 -3.26 -3.96 21.99
N ASN A 43 -4.28 -4.47 22.68
CA ASN A 43 -5.35 -3.64 23.22
C ASN A 43 -4.80 -2.55 24.15
N ARG A 44 -3.87 -2.90 25.04
CA ARG A 44 -3.25 -1.94 25.97
C ARG A 44 -2.49 -0.85 25.23
N LEU A 45 -1.78 -1.19 24.15
CA LEU A 45 -1.06 -0.20 23.37
C LEU A 45 -2.00 0.77 22.64
N ILE A 46 -2.96 0.23 21.89
CA ILE A 46 -3.87 1.06 21.08
C ILE A 46 -4.77 1.91 21.97
N SER A 47 -5.29 1.36 23.06
CA SER A 47 -6.20 2.07 23.98
C SER A 47 -5.56 3.26 24.71
N LEU A 48 -4.21 3.32 24.77
CA LEU A 48 -3.50 4.47 25.32
C LEU A 48 -3.47 5.67 24.36
N ASP A 49 -3.87 5.47 23.10
CA ASP A 49 -3.96 6.50 22.08
C ASP A 49 -5.42 6.63 21.61
N PRO A 50 -6.19 7.58 22.17
CA PRO A 50 -7.60 7.76 21.82
C PRO A 50 -7.82 8.09 20.34
N VAL A 51 -6.85 8.78 19.71
CA VAL A 51 -6.94 9.15 18.29
C VAL A 51 -6.79 7.90 17.43
N LEU A 52 -5.76 7.08 17.68
CA LEU A 52 -5.57 5.82 16.98
C LEU A 52 -6.74 4.85 17.23
N THR A 53 -7.19 4.74 18.47
CA THR A 53 -8.37 3.93 18.84
C THR A 53 -9.60 4.36 18.03
N GLY A 54 -9.89 5.66 17.98
CA GLY A 54 -11.01 6.20 17.22
C GLY A 54 -10.90 5.89 15.73
N LYS A 55 -9.70 6.05 15.14
CA LYS A 55 -9.45 5.72 13.72
C LYS A 55 -9.68 4.23 13.44
N VAL A 56 -9.11 3.35 14.25
CA VAL A 56 -9.25 1.88 14.10
C VAL A 56 -10.72 1.48 14.21
N LEU A 57 -11.43 1.93 15.25
CA LEU A 57 -12.84 1.59 15.44
C LEU A 57 -13.72 2.15 14.32
N LYS A 58 -13.45 3.36 13.82
CA LYS A 58 -14.20 3.94 12.69
C LYS A 58 -14.01 3.13 11.41
N LEU A 59 -12.80 2.64 11.14
CA LEU A 59 -12.53 1.80 9.97
C LEU A 59 -13.19 0.43 10.08
N ILE A 60 -13.08 -0.21 11.24
CA ILE A 60 -13.66 -1.54 11.49
C ILE A 60 -15.18 -1.52 11.35
N ASN A 61 -15.83 -0.44 11.79
CA ASN A 61 -17.27 -0.27 11.66
C ASN A 61 -17.73 0.23 10.28
N SER A 62 -16.82 0.35 9.31
CA SER A 62 -17.18 0.76 7.96
C SER A 62 -17.79 -0.38 7.15
N ALA A 63 -18.46 -0.03 6.05
CA ALA A 63 -19.02 -0.99 5.11
C ALA A 63 -17.97 -1.98 4.57
N PHE A 64 -16.69 -1.59 4.55
CA PHE A 64 -15.58 -2.42 4.06
C PHE A 64 -15.44 -3.75 4.81
N PHE A 65 -15.72 -3.78 6.11
CA PHE A 65 -15.64 -5.02 6.92
C PHE A 65 -16.96 -5.79 7.00
N THR A 66 -18.06 -5.21 6.51
CA THR A 66 -19.39 -5.87 6.43
C THR A 66 -19.78 -6.58 7.74
N LEU A 67 -19.65 -5.89 8.87
CA LEU A 67 -19.95 -6.47 10.19
C LEU A 67 -21.46 -6.46 10.46
N SER A 68 -21.98 -7.54 11.06
CA SER A 68 -23.39 -7.65 11.45
C SER A 68 -23.76 -6.76 12.63
N GLU A 69 -22.79 -6.46 13.50
CA GLU A 69 -22.96 -5.60 14.67
C GLU A 69 -21.78 -4.64 14.82
N PRO A 70 -22.03 -3.40 15.30
CA PRO A 70 -20.96 -2.45 15.60
C PRO A 70 -20.00 -2.96 16.68
N VAL A 71 -18.70 -2.76 16.42
CA VAL A 71 -17.61 -3.03 17.35
C VAL A 71 -17.30 -1.78 18.15
N THR A 72 -17.46 -1.88 19.48
CA THR A 72 -17.32 -0.74 20.41
C THR A 72 -16.01 -0.72 21.17
N SER A 73 -15.15 -1.73 21.02
CA SER A 73 -13.86 -1.82 21.72
C SER A 73 -12.78 -2.50 20.88
N VAL A 74 -11.53 -2.13 21.12
CA VAL A 74 -10.36 -2.70 20.44
C VAL A 74 -10.20 -4.19 20.77
N THR A 75 -10.46 -4.60 22.01
CA THR A 75 -10.49 -6.04 22.36
C THR A 75 -11.48 -6.81 21.50
N ARG A 76 -12.71 -6.31 21.32
CA ARG A 76 -13.71 -6.98 20.47
C ARG A 76 -13.26 -7.02 19.01
N ALA A 77 -12.67 -5.93 18.51
CA ALA A 77 -12.06 -5.89 17.18
C ALA A 77 -10.99 -6.98 16.99
N ILE A 78 -10.07 -7.13 17.95
CA ILE A 78 -9.00 -8.13 17.88
C ILE A 78 -9.58 -9.56 17.91
N ILE A 79 -10.60 -9.82 18.73
CA ILE A 79 -11.25 -11.14 18.80
C ILE A 79 -11.95 -11.48 17.48
N MET A 80 -12.62 -10.50 16.85
CA MET A 80 -13.42 -10.74 15.65
C MET A 80 -12.58 -10.78 14.37
N LEU A 81 -11.59 -9.89 14.23
CA LEU A 81 -10.82 -9.70 12.99
C LEU A 81 -9.39 -10.21 13.08
N GLY A 82 -8.93 -10.56 14.28
CA GLY A 82 -7.56 -10.97 14.54
C GLY A 82 -6.62 -9.80 14.84
N LEU A 83 -5.50 -10.16 15.47
CA LEU A 83 -4.43 -9.24 15.87
C LEU A 83 -3.81 -8.51 14.67
N ASN A 84 -3.53 -9.26 13.59
CA ASN A 84 -2.86 -8.74 12.40
C ASN A 84 -3.69 -7.68 11.68
N THR A 85 -5.00 -7.88 11.56
CA THR A 85 -5.92 -6.89 11.00
C THR A 85 -5.85 -5.57 11.74
N VAL A 86 -6.00 -5.61 13.07
CA VAL A 86 -5.98 -4.39 13.90
C VAL A 86 -4.63 -3.68 13.84
N LYS A 87 -3.52 -4.45 13.89
CA LYS A 87 -2.15 -3.95 13.69
C LYS A 87 -2.02 -3.23 12.35
N ASN A 88 -2.45 -3.86 11.27
CA ASN A 88 -2.31 -3.36 9.91
C ASN A 88 -3.13 -2.08 9.70
N LEU A 89 -4.34 -2.00 10.27
CA LEU A 89 -5.14 -0.77 10.27
C LEU A 89 -4.47 0.39 11.01
N ALA A 90 -3.92 0.13 12.21
CA ALA A 90 -3.21 1.13 12.98
C ALA A 90 -1.96 1.65 12.24
N LEU A 91 -1.24 0.74 11.58
CA LEU A 91 -0.06 1.04 10.80
C LEU A 91 -0.37 1.91 9.57
N SER A 92 -1.26 1.45 8.71
CA SER A 92 -1.55 2.14 7.45
C SER A 92 -2.18 3.51 7.67
N THR A 93 -3.10 3.66 8.63
CA THR A 93 -3.67 4.97 8.99
C THR A 93 -2.61 5.98 9.45
N SER A 94 -1.57 5.50 10.11
CA SER A 94 -0.47 6.34 10.58
C SER A 94 0.49 6.71 9.45
N ILE A 95 0.85 5.74 8.60
CA ILE A 95 1.73 5.99 7.45
C ILE A 95 1.08 6.96 6.46
N VAL A 96 -0.18 6.72 6.08
CA VAL A 96 -0.93 7.60 5.17
C VAL A 96 -1.00 9.02 5.74
N GLY A 97 -1.25 9.16 7.04
CA GLY A 97 -1.29 10.46 7.71
C GLY A 97 0.03 11.24 7.68
N ILE A 98 1.19 10.57 7.60
CA ILE A 98 2.51 11.24 7.48
C ILE A 98 2.65 11.91 6.10
N PHE A 99 2.07 11.33 5.05
CA PHE A 99 2.24 11.81 3.68
C PHE A 99 1.18 12.82 3.20
N LYS A 100 0.10 13.06 3.96
CA LYS A 100 -0.95 14.06 3.62
C LYS A 100 -0.44 15.51 3.53
N GLY A 101 0.69 15.83 4.17
CA GLY A 101 1.24 17.19 4.22
C GLY A 101 2.13 17.59 3.04
N GLY A 102 2.42 16.67 2.12
CA GLY A 102 3.41 16.86 1.05
C GLY A 102 2.82 17.53 -0.20
N SER A 103 3.13 18.81 -0.39
CA SER A 103 3.01 19.64 -1.61
C SER A 103 1.66 19.64 -2.36
N LYS A 104 1.01 20.81 -2.42
CA LYS A 104 -0.10 21.11 -3.35
C LYS A 104 0.32 21.17 -4.82
N GLU A 105 1.60 20.95 -5.12
CA GLU A 105 2.24 21.15 -6.43
C GLU A 105 3.01 19.88 -6.87
N GLY A 106 2.38 18.72 -6.70
CA GLY A 106 2.93 17.42 -7.10
C GLY A 106 3.10 17.28 -8.62
N CYS A 107 3.88 16.28 -9.03
CA CYS A 107 4.05 15.94 -10.45
C CYS A 107 2.80 15.23 -11.03
N PHE A 108 1.97 14.65 -10.16
CA PHE A 108 0.65 14.09 -10.46
C PHE A 108 -0.34 14.35 -9.30
N SER A 109 -1.62 14.06 -9.51
CA SER A 109 -2.67 14.22 -8.51
C SER A 109 -2.47 13.27 -7.32
N MET A 110 -2.29 13.82 -6.12
CA MET A 110 -2.20 13.02 -4.89
C MET A 110 -3.51 12.32 -4.56
N GLU A 111 -4.64 12.87 -5.00
CA GLU A 111 -5.94 12.20 -4.89
C GLU A 111 -5.96 10.94 -5.75
N ASP A 112 -5.58 11.04 -7.03
CA ASP A 112 -5.51 9.88 -7.94
C ASP A 112 -4.50 8.84 -7.47
N PHE A 113 -3.40 9.28 -6.85
CA PHE A 113 -2.39 8.39 -6.26
C PHE A 113 -2.97 7.56 -5.10
N TRP A 114 -3.74 8.19 -4.21
CA TRP A 114 -4.36 7.49 -3.11
C TRP A 114 -5.51 6.60 -3.57
N VAL A 115 -6.27 7.01 -4.59
CA VAL A 115 -7.25 6.13 -5.25
C VAL A 115 -6.58 4.90 -5.83
N HIS A 116 -5.48 5.06 -6.56
CA HIS A 116 -4.70 3.95 -7.11
C HIS A 116 -4.16 3.00 -6.03
N SER A 117 -3.58 3.58 -4.98
CA SER A 117 -3.02 2.83 -3.86
C SER A 117 -4.12 2.05 -3.12
N LEU A 118 -5.26 2.69 -2.86
CA LEU A 118 -6.41 2.06 -2.23
C LEU A 118 -6.99 0.94 -3.10
N ALA A 119 -7.20 1.18 -4.39
CA ALA A 119 -7.66 0.18 -5.35
C ALA A 119 -6.70 -1.02 -5.41
N THR A 120 -5.39 -0.78 -5.34
CA THR A 120 -4.38 -1.85 -5.32
C THR A 120 -4.47 -2.67 -4.04
N GLY A 121 -4.67 -2.02 -2.89
CA GLY A 121 -4.93 -2.71 -1.62
C GLY A 121 -6.20 -3.58 -1.67
N VAL A 122 -7.32 -3.00 -2.12
CA VAL A 122 -8.60 -3.73 -2.28
C VAL A 122 -8.42 -4.94 -3.19
N THR A 123 -7.83 -4.73 -4.36
CA THR A 123 -7.60 -5.78 -5.35
C THR A 123 -6.68 -6.87 -4.78
N ALA A 124 -5.58 -6.51 -4.10
CA ALA A 124 -4.67 -7.47 -3.47
C ALA A 124 -5.38 -8.34 -2.41
N ARG A 125 -6.24 -7.73 -1.59
CA ARG A 125 -7.07 -8.44 -0.61
C ARG A 125 -8.01 -9.45 -1.27
N MET A 126 -8.65 -9.04 -2.36
CA MET A 126 -9.57 -9.90 -3.13
C MET A 126 -8.83 -11.04 -3.82
N LEU A 127 -7.66 -10.78 -4.39
CA LEU A 127 -6.81 -11.81 -4.99
C LEU A 127 -6.35 -12.83 -3.93
N ALA A 128 -5.93 -12.37 -2.75
CA ALA A 128 -5.60 -13.23 -1.61
C ALA A 128 -6.81 -14.11 -1.19
N ALA A 129 -8.02 -13.53 -1.15
CA ALA A 129 -9.24 -14.28 -0.85
C ALA A 129 -9.53 -15.35 -1.92
N ARG A 130 -9.37 -15.01 -3.21
CA ARG A 130 -9.57 -15.95 -4.33
C ARG A 130 -8.55 -17.09 -4.37
N GLN A 131 -7.33 -16.86 -3.87
CA GLN A 131 -6.34 -17.91 -3.65
C GLN A 131 -6.68 -18.84 -2.46
N GLY A 132 -7.75 -18.57 -1.72
CA GLY A 132 -8.15 -19.35 -0.55
C GLY A 132 -7.33 -19.04 0.70
N LEU A 133 -6.61 -17.91 0.74
CA LEU A 133 -5.84 -17.54 1.92
C LEU A 133 -6.78 -17.24 3.11
N PRO A 134 -6.38 -17.57 4.35
CA PRO A 134 -7.20 -17.35 5.55
C PRO A 134 -7.61 -15.89 5.73
N PRO A 135 -8.85 -15.59 6.20
CA PRO A 135 -9.33 -14.22 6.39
C PRO A 135 -8.36 -13.32 7.16
N ASP A 136 -7.78 -13.80 8.26
CA ASP A 136 -6.90 -13.05 9.16
C ASP A 136 -5.53 -12.64 8.57
N THR A 137 -5.20 -13.16 7.38
CA THR A 137 -3.99 -12.78 6.63
C THR A 137 -4.24 -11.77 5.51
N ARG A 138 -5.50 -11.60 5.09
CA ARG A 138 -5.85 -10.83 3.87
C ARG A 138 -5.62 -9.34 4.05
N GLU A 139 -5.79 -8.82 5.26
CA GLU A 139 -5.58 -7.40 5.56
C GLU A 139 -4.11 -6.98 5.43
N GLU A 140 -3.16 -7.90 5.56
CA GLU A 140 -1.76 -7.58 5.24
C GLU A 140 -1.60 -7.27 3.75
N TYR A 141 -2.22 -8.04 2.86
CA TYR A 141 -2.23 -7.77 1.42
C TYR A 141 -2.88 -6.44 1.08
N PHE A 142 -3.97 -6.08 1.77
CA PHE A 142 -4.58 -4.75 1.63
C PHE A 142 -3.58 -3.64 1.94
N VAL A 143 -2.88 -3.74 3.07
CA VAL A 143 -1.87 -2.73 3.47
C VAL A 143 -0.66 -2.75 2.54
N GLY A 144 -0.23 -3.93 2.09
CA GLY A 144 0.83 -4.07 1.09
C GLY A 144 0.51 -3.32 -0.19
N GLY A 145 -0.70 -3.49 -0.73
CA GLY A 145 -1.17 -2.77 -1.91
C GLY A 145 -1.35 -1.27 -1.67
N LEU A 146 -1.85 -0.87 -0.50
CA LEU A 146 -2.00 0.54 -0.13
C LEU A 146 -0.65 1.29 -0.03
N LEU A 147 0.43 0.60 0.35
CA LEU A 147 1.73 1.22 0.59
C LEU A 147 2.75 0.97 -0.53
N HIS A 148 2.45 0.12 -1.51
CA HIS A 148 3.43 -0.38 -2.47
C HIS A 148 4.20 0.72 -3.21
N ASP A 149 3.51 1.82 -3.55
CA ASP A 149 4.03 2.93 -4.35
C ASP A 149 4.46 4.15 -3.51
N ILE A 150 4.51 4.03 -2.17
CA ILE A 150 4.77 5.17 -1.28
C ILE A 150 6.16 5.80 -1.49
N GLY A 151 7.11 5.05 -2.05
CA GLY A 151 8.43 5.55 -2.43
C GLY A 151 8.38 6.69 -3.47
N LYS A 152 7.32 6.78 -4.27
CA LYS A 152 7.14 7.87 -5.24
C LYS A 152 6.98 9.23 -4.56
N VAL A 153 6.41 9.28 -3.35
CA VAL A 153 6.12 10.55 -2.66
C VAL A 153 7.40 11.30 -2.27
N PRO A 154 8.39 10.69 -1.58
CA PRO A 154 9.68 11.33 -1.36
C PRO A 154 10.44 11.69 -2.64
N MET A 155 10.33 10.88 -3.70
CA MET A 155 11.01 11.17 -4.97
C MET A 155 10.46 12.44 -5.63
N MET A 156 9.14 12.58 -5.70
CA MET A 156 8.50 13.81 -6.20
C MET A 156 8.86 15.03 -5.36
N HIS A 157 9.00 14.86 -4.04
CA HIS A 157 9.38 15.96 -3.16
C HIS A 157 10.84 16.39 -3.34
N CYS A 158 11.75 15.42 -3.47
CA CYS A 158 13.19 15.71 -3.58
C CYS A 158 13.62 16.15 -4.99
N PHE A 159 12.92 15.67 -6.03
CA PHE A 159 13.31 15.86 -7.43
C PHE A 159 12.13 16.30 -8.31
N PRO A 160 11.35 17.35 -7.96
CA PRO A 160 10.09 17.65 -8.63
C PRO A 160 10.22 17.91 -10.13
N GLU A 161 11.30 18.58 -10.57
CA GLU A 161 11.52 18.89 -11.98
C GLU A 161 12.01 17.67 -12.76
N GLU A 162 12.97 16.92 -12.21
CA GLU A 162 13.46 15.68 -12.80
C GLU A 162 12.34 14.64 -12.88
N TYR A 163 11.50 14.54 -11.85
CA TYR A 163 10.39 13.60 -11.81
C TYR A 163 9.31 13.94 -12.86
N ARG A 164 9.05 15.23 -13.11
CA ARG A 164 8.21 15.66 -14.26
C ARG A 164 8.77 15.20 -15.60
N LEU A 165 10.10 15.26 -15.78
CA LEU A 165 10.76 14.78 -17.00
C LEU A 165 10.70 13.25 -17.10
N ILE A 166 10.90 12.53 -16.00
CA ILE A 166 10.82 11.07 -15.91
C ILE A 166 9.42 10.57 -16.30
N LEU A 167 8.36 11.23 -15.81
CA LEU A 167 6.98 10.91 -16.18
C LEU A 167 6.75 11.07 -17.70
N ARG A 168 7.22 12.19 -18.27
CA ARG A 168 7.13 12.44 -19.72
C ARG A 168 7.93 11.42 -20.52
N GLU A 169 9.13 11.07 -20.07
CA GLU A 169 10.00 10.09 -20.72
C GLU A 169 9.38 8.69 -20.72
N SER A 170 8.85 8.24 -19.57
CA SER A 170 8.12 6.97 -19.46
C SER A 170 6.98 6.89 -20.47
N GLN A 171 6.19 7.97 -20.58
CA GLN A 171 5.09 8.06 -21.55
C GLN A 171 5.58 8.05 -23.00
N GLN A 172 6.58 8.87 -23.34
CA GLN A 172 7.12 8.99 -24.70
C GLN A 172 7.78 7.70 -25.18
N ARG A 173 8.51 7.01 -24.30
CA ARG A 173 9.19 5.74 -24.60
C ARG A 173 8.28 4.52 -24.44
N ARG A 174 7.06 4.70 -23.93
CA ARG A 174 6.12 3.61 -23.60
C ARG A 174 6.79 2.53 -22.76
N GLN A 175 7.44 2.95 -21.67
CA GLN A 175 8.14 2.06 -20.74
C GLN A 175 7.62 2.23 -19.32
N PRO A 176 7.72 1.20 -18.45
CA PRO A 176 7.37 1.32 -17.04
C PRO A 176 8.10 2.46 -16.35
N LEU A 177 7.42 3.19 -15.44
CA LEU A 177 7.99 4.36 -14.78
C LEU A 177 9.27 4.04 -14.01
N TYR A 178 9.33 2.89 -13.33
CA TYR A 178 10.50 2.47 -12.57
C TYR A 178 11.77 2.35 -13.43
N ARG A 179 11.65 2.10 -14.74
CA ARG A 179 12.79 2.08 -15.67
C ARG A 179 13.27 3.50 -15.97
N ALA A 180 12.34 4.40 -16.26
CA ALA A 180 12.66 5.81 -16.49
C ALA A 180 13.27 6.47 -15.24
N GLU A 181 12.80 6.10 -14.04
CA GLU A 181 13.38 6.53 -12.77
C GLU A 181 14.83 6.06 -12.63
N LYS A 182 15.11 4.76 -12.88
CA LYS A 182 16.46 4.20 -12.86
C LYS A 182 17.39 4.86 -13.87
N ASP A 183 16.92 5.08 -15.10
CA ASP A 183 17.70 5.71 -16.17
C ASP A 183 18.13 7.14 -15.79
N SER A 184 17.23 7.89 -15.12
CA SER A 184 17.46 9.30 -14.79
C SER A 184 18.18 9.51 -13.45
N LEU A 185 17.77 8.81 -12.39
CA LEU A 185 18.23 9.02 -11.01
C LEU A 185 19.19 7.93 -10.50
N GLY A 186 19.29 6.80 -11.20
CA GLY A 186 20.08 5.63 -10.77
C GLY A 186 19.35 4.72 -9.78
N PHE A 187 18.11 5.04 -9.40
CA PHE A 187 17.25 4.23 -8.52
C PHE A 187 15.77 4.45 -8.86
N ASP A 188 14.90 3.55 -8.40
CA ASP A 188 13.44 3.64 -8.57
C ASP A 188 12.71 3.84 -7.24
N HIS A 189 11.39 4.02 -7.31
CA HIS A 189 10.54 4.13 -6.13
C HIS A 189 10.50 2.86 -5.29
N CYS A 190 10.79 1.69 -5.86
CA CYS A 190 10.95 0.46 -5.09
C CYS A 190 12.16 0.54 -4.15
N HIS A 191 13.29 1.06 -4.63
CA HIS A 191 14.46 1.30 -3.78
C HIS A 191 14.14 2.28 -2.64
N VAL A 192 13.43 3.37 -2.94
CA VAL A 192 12.99 4.33 -1.92
C VAL A 192 12.02 3.69 -0.93
N GLY A 193 11.08 2.87 -1.42
CA GLY A 193 10.16 2.08 -0.60
C GLY A 193 10.87 1.13 0.36
N GLN A 194 11.96 0.48 -0.09
CA GLN A 194 12.79 -0.35 0.77
C GLN A 194 13.39 0.43 1.93
N ILE A 195 13.98 1.60 1.68
CA ILE A 195 14.58 2.45 2.73
C ILE A 195 13.51 2.90 3.73
N ILE A 196 12.29 3.20 3.26
CA ILE A 196 11.14 3.52 4.13
C ILE A 196 10.78 2.33 5.01
N ALA A 197 10.68 1.13 4.41
CA ALA A 197 10.34 -0.10 5.14
C ALA A 197 11.37 -0.42 6.23
N GLU A 198 12.66 -0.26 5.92
CA GLU A 198 13.77 -0.44 6.86
C GLU A 198 13.72 0.58 8.01
N LYS A 199 13.53 1.88 7.69
CA LYS A 199 13.42 2.95 8.69
C LYS A 199 12.29 2.66 9.68
N TRP A 200 11.15 2.19 9.21
CA TRP A 200 9.97 1.92 10.04
C TRP A 200 9.89 0.48 10.55
N ARG A 201 10.88 -0.36 10.25
CA ARG A 201 10.96 -1.76 10.67
C ARG A 201 9.68 -2.54 10.34
N LEU A 202 9.17 -2.35 9.11
CA LEU A 202 7.98 -3.06 8.63
C LEU A 202 8.25 -4.57 8.51
N SER A 203 7.18 -5.38 8.48
CA SER A 203 7.31 -6.83 8.28
C SER A 203 7.94 -7.15 6.92
N ASP A 204 8.53 -8.35 6.79
CA ASP A 204 9.14 -8.80 5.53
C ASP A 204 8.14 -8.77 4.37
N ASN A 205 6.87 -9.11 4.63
CA ASN A 205 5.79 -9.03 3.65
C ASN A 205 5.60 -7.60 3.14
N LEU A 206 5.42 -6.63 4.04
CA LEU A 206 5.26 -5.23 3.66
C LEU A 206 6.53 -4.67 3.00
N SER A 207 7.70 -5.02 3.52
CA SER A 207 8.98 -4.65 2.90
C SER A 207 9.07 -5.16 1.46
N SER A 208 8.70 -6.42 1.22
CA SER A 208 8.69 -7.00 -0.13
C SER A 208 7.71 -6.30 -1.08
N ALA A 209 6.55 -5.86 -0.58
CA ALA A 209 5.57 -5.12 -1.37
C ALA A 209 6.12 -3.76 -1.81
N LEU A 210 6.86 -3.06 -0.95
CA LEU A 210 7.46 -1.77 -1.31
C LEU A 210 8.69 -1.97 -2.22
N ALA A 211 9.54 -2.96 -1.92
CA ALA A 211 10.84 -3.11 -2.56
C ALA A 211 10.83 -3.90 -3.88
N SER A 212 9.81 -4.74 -4.12
CA SER A 212 9.88 -5.75 -5.19
C SER A 212 8.57 -6.01 -5.95
N HIS A 213 7.54 -5.18 -5.81
CA HIS A 213 6.27 -5.40 -6.50
C HIS A 213 6.38 -5.33 -8.04
N HIS A 214 7.42 -4.70 -8.62
CA HIS A 214 7.69 -4.79 -10.08
C HIS A 214 8.49 -6.03 -10.50
N GLN A 215 8.96 -6.84 -9.55
CA GLN A 215 9.72 -8.08 -9.76
C GLN A 215 8.88 -9.33 -9.48
N GLY A 216 7.56 -9.17 -9.33
CA GLY A 216 6.63 -10.24 -9.01
C GLY A 216 6.55 -11.29 -10.12
N GLU A 217 6.57 -12.57 -9.74
CA GLU A 217 6.39 -13.68 -10.67
C GLU A 217 4.90 -14.00 -10.82
N LEU A 218 4.28 -13.39 -11.84
CA LEU A 218 2.84 -13.50 -12.12
C LEU A 218 2.36 -14.94 -12.43
N HIS A 219 3.29 -15.86 -12.71
CA HIS A 219 2.96 -17.25 -13.07
C HIS A 219 2.65 -18.15 -11.87
N PHE A 220 3.22 -17.84 -10.70
CA PHE A 220 3.13 -18.67 -9.50
C PHE A 220 2.37 -17.97 -8.37
N LEU A 221 2.46 -16.64 -8.28
CA LEU A 221 1.83 -15.82 -7.22
C LEU A 221 2.04 -16.37 -5.81
N ALA A 222 3.22 -16.97 -5.60
CA ALA A 222 3.53 -17.71 -4.38
C ALA A 222 4.04 -16.77 -3.28
N ARG A 223 4.63 -15.63 -3.66
CA ARG A 223 5.15 -14.64 -2.71
C ARG A 223 4.13 -13.53 -2.50
N PHE A 224 4.22 -12.89 -1.34
CA PHE A 224 3.41 -11.74 -1.01
C PHE A 224 3.50 -10.63 -2.07
N SER A 225 4.70 -10.27 -2.50
CA SER A 225 4.95 -9.25 -3.54
C SER A 225 4.40 -9.62 -4.91
N ASP A 226 4.24 -10.91 -5.23
CA ASP A 226 3.65 -11.35 -6.50
C ASP A 226 2.15 -11.00 -6.56
N VAL A 227 1.43 -11.16 -5.42
CA VAL A 227 0.01 -10.76 -5.33
C VAL A 227 -0.14 -9.25 -5.42
N ILE A 228 0.79 -8.48 -4.84
CA ILE A 228 0.80 -7.02 -4.97
C ILE A 228 1.07 -6.59 -6.41
N ALA A 229 2.01 -7.24 -7.09
CA ALA A 229 2.30 -7.03 -8.51
C ALA A 229 1.05 -7.25 -9.38
N ALA A 230 0.39 -8.40 -9.17
CA ALA A 230 -0.84 -8.77 -9.85
C ALA A 230 -1.96 -7.75 -9.61
N ALA A 231 -2.16 -7.30 -8.37
CA ALA A 231 -3.15 -6.29 -8.04
C ALA A 231 -2.87 -4.96 -8.74
N ASN A 232 -1.61 -4.50 -8.74
CA ASN A 232 -1.21 -3.25 -9.41
C ASN A 232 -1.52 -3.30 -10.91
N ILE A 233 -1.22 -4.44 -11.58
CA ILE A 233 -1.53 -4.65 -13.01
C ILE A 233 -3.03 -4.58 -13.29
N CYS A 234 -3.85 -5.23 -12.47
CA CYS A 234 -5.31 -5.18 -12.59
C CYS A 234 -5.81 -3.74 -12.47
N VAL A 235 -5.41 -3.02 -11.42
CA VAL A 235 -5.83 -1.63 -11.14
C VAL A 235 -5.42 -0.68 -12.27
N LYS A 236 -4.20 -0.84 -12.80
CA LYS A 236 -3.72 -0.09 -13.98
C LYS A 236 -4.59 -0.35 -15.21
N SER A 237 -5.02 -1.59 -15.41
CA SER A 237 -5.88 -1.97 -16.55
C SER A 237 -7.32 -1.52 -16.38
N PHE A 238 -7.80 -1.40 -15.14
CA PHE A 238 -9.11 -0.86 -14.79
C PHE A 238 -9.16 0.66 -14.78
N TYR A 239 -8.02 1.34 -14.96
CA TYR A 239 -7.89 2.80 -14.90
C TYR A 239 -8.39 3.40 -13.58
N LEU A 240 -8.15 2.69 -12.46
CA LEU A 240 -8.55 3.13 -11.12
C LEU A 240 -7.44 3.98 -10.48
N GLY A 241 -7.61 5.30 -10.56
CA GLY A 241 -6.61 6.27 -10.12
C GLY A 241 -5.33 6.25 -10.97
N SER A 242 -4.31 6.97 -10.52
CA SER A 242 -3.00 6.99 -11.17
C SER A 242 -1.89 7.38 -10.21
N ALA A 243 -0.78 6.64 -10.25
CA ALA A 243 0.46 6.96 -9.55
C ALA A 243 1.58 7.41 -10.53
N GLY A 244 1.19 8.08 -11.63
CA GLY A 244 2.10 8.57 -12.67
C GLY A 244 2.53 7.51 -13.70
N ASP A 245 2.09 6.26 -13.53
CA ASP A 245 2.35 5.17 -14.47
C ASP A 245 1.40 5.23 -15.67
N GLY A 246 1.83 5.88 -16.76
CA GLY A 246 1.06 5.94 -18.00
C GLY A 246 1.17 4.70 -18.89
N PHE A 247 2.10 3.79 -18.58
CA PHE A 247 2.32 2.56 -19.34
C PHE A 247 1.78 1.34 -18.58
N VAL A 248 0.85 0.63 -19.21
CA VAL A 248 0.31 -0.63 -18.72
C VAL A 248 0.83 -1.73 -19.64
N GLU A 249 1.69 -2.61 -19.10
CA GLU A 249 2.05 -3.84 -19.81
C GLU A 249 0.86 -4.81 -19.69
N ASP A 250 0.13 -5.00 -20.79
CA ASP A 250 -1.09 -5.79 -20.81
C ASP A 250 -0.80 -7.27 -20.54
N SER A 251 -0.80 -7.61 -19.25
CA SER A 251 -0.54 -8.93 -18.68
C SER A 251 -1.67 -9.36 -17.74
N THR A 252 -2.77 -8.62 -17.73
CA THR A 252 -3.91 -8.80 -16.81
C THR A 252 -4.63 -10.12 -17.05
N HIS A 253 -4.65 -10.59 -18.30
CA HIS A 253 -5.14 -11.92 -18.63
C HIS A 253 -4.29 -13.05 -17.99
N LEU A 254 -2.98 -12.85 -17.80
CA LEU A 254 -2.13 -13.85 -17.11
C LEU A 254 -2.44 -13.90 -15.62
N VAL A 255 -2.67 -12.73 -15.01
CA VAL A 255 -3.08 -12.61 -13.62
C VAL A 255 -4.40 -13.35 -13.40
N LEU A 256 -5.44 -13.01 -14.16
CA LEU A 256 -6.77 -13.62 -14.02
C LEU A 256 -6.79 -15.12 -14.29
N LYS A 257 -6.01 -15.61 -15.25
CA LYS A 257 -5.91 -17.06 -15.50
C LYS A 257 -5.36 -17.83 -14.30
N LYS A 258 -4.66 -17.14 -13.38
CA LYS A 258 -4.00 -17.74 -12.21
C LYS A 258 -4.71 -17.46 -10.89
N THR A 259 -5.38 -16.32 -10.77
CA THR A 259 -6.09 -15.90 -9.55
C THR A 259 -7.60 -15.92 -9.66
N GLY A 260 -8.14 -15.99 -10.87
CA GLY A 260 -9.57 -16.02 -11.11
C GLY A 260 -10.15 -17.41 -10.83
N PRO A 261 -11.36 -17.52 -10.26
CA PRO A 261 -12.12 -18.75 -10.36
C PRO A 261 -12.29 -19.13 -11.84
N VAL A 262 -12.33 -20.42 -12.14
CA VAL A 262 -12.57 -20.93 -13.50
C VAL A 262 -13.91 -20.35 -14.02
N GLY A 263 -13.86 -19.36 -14.92
CA GLY A 263 -15.04 -18.82 -15.61
C GLY A 263 -15.42 -17.35 -15.35
N HIS A 264 -14.78 -16.63 -14.44
CA HIS A 264 -15.01 -15.17 -14.31
C HIS A 264 -14.25 -14.38 -15.39
N ASP A 265 -14.94 -13.51 -16.12
CA ASP A 265 -14.31 -12.58 -17.06
C ASP A 265 -13.76 -11.32 -16.34
N LEU A 266 -12.80 -10.63 -16.96
CA LEU A 266 -12.14 -9.42 -16.46
C LEU A 266 -13.14 -8.32 -16.05
N SER A 267 -14.25 -8.23 -16.78
CA SER A 267 -15.33 -7.27 -16.56
C SER A 267 -16.04 -7.48 -15.21
N GLU A 268 -16.34 -8.73 -14.85
CA GLU A 268 -16.98 -9.05 -13.57
C GLU A 268 -16.03 -8.78 -12.41
N PHE A 269 -14.75 -9.13 -12.54
CA PHE A 269 -13.77 -8.82 -11.50
C PHE A 269 -13.58 -7.32 -11.31
N GLN A 270 -13.58 -6.54 -12.40
CA GLN A 270 -13.55 -5.09 -12.30
C GLN A 270 -14.75 -4.56 -11.51
N SER A 271 -15.95 -5.05 -11.81
CA SER A 271 -17.17 -4.66 -11.09
C SER A 271 -17.09 -4.98 -9.59
N ASP A 272 -16.56 -6.16 -9.22
CA ASP A 272 -16.35 -6.51 -7.81
C ASP A 272 -15.34 -5.54 -7.14
N VAL A 273 -14.27 -5.18 -7.84
CA VAL A 273 -13.24 -4.26 -7.34
C VAL A 273 -13.82 -2.86 -7.15
N ASP A 274 -14.63 -2.37 -8.08
CA ASP A 274 -15.27 -1.05 -8.00
C ASP A 274 -16.19 -0.97 -6.77
N GLU A 275 -17.00 -2.01 -6.53
CA GLU A 275 -17.90 -2.07 -5.36
C GLU A 275 -17.10 -2.05 -4.04
N GLU A 276 -16.05 -2.86 -3.95
CA GLU A 276 -15.20 -2.92 -2.76
C GLU A 276 -14.37 -1.65 -2.56
N LEU A 277 -13.96 -0.98 -3.65
CA LEU A 277 -13.25 0.29 -3.62
C LEU A 277 -14.12 1.40 -3.03
N GLU A 278 -15.40 1.50 -3.43
CA GLU A 278 -16.33 2.46 -2.84
C GLU A 278 -16.46 2.29 -1.33
N LYS A 279 -16.55 1.04 -0.85
CA LYS A 279 -16.57 0.74 0.60
C LYS A 279 -15.26 1.15 1.28
N ALA A 280 -14.14 1.01 0.58
CA ALA A 280 -12.81 1.29 1.11
C ALA A 280 -12.45 2.79 1.15
N LYS A 281 -13.17 3.68 0.45
CA LYS A 281 -12.85 5.14 0.42
C LYS A 281 -12.79 5.80 1.79
N ILE A 282 -13.58 5.29 2.75
CA ILE A 282 -13.52 5.67 4.17
C ILE A 282 -12.10 5.59 4.75
N PHE A 283 -11.24 4.73 4.19
CA PHE A 283 -9.84 4.61 4.57
C PHE A 283 -9.09 5.92 4.40
N LEU A 284 -9.33 6.60 3.28
CA LEU A 284 -8.71 7.88 2.99
C LEU A 284 -9.24 8.94 3.95
N ASP A 285 -10.56 9.00 4.17
CA ASP A 285 -11.17 9.96 5.10
C ASP A 285 -10.63 9.82 6.55
N VAL A 286 -10.50 8.59 7.04
CA VAL A 286 -10.10 8.31 8.43
C VAL A 286 -8.59 8.42 8.63
N SER A 287 -7.81 7.96 7.66
CA SER A 287 -6.37 8.16 7.66
C SER A 287 -6.03 9.64 7.51
N GLY A 288 -6.99 10.41 6.97
CA GLY A 288 -6.76 11.74 6.50
C GLY A 288 -5.80 11.69 5.33
N ALA A 289 -6.01 10.84 4.33
CA ALA A 289 -5.52 11.12 2.98
C ALA A 289 -6.40 12.19 2.31
#